data_AF-A0A8H4FMR1-F1
#
_entry.id   AF-A0A8H4FMR1-F1
#
_cell.length_a   1.000
_cell.length_b   1.000
_cell.length_c   1.000
_cell.angle_alpha   90.00
_cell.angle_beta   90.00
_cell.angle_gamma   90.00
#
_symmetry.space_group_name_H-M   'P 1'
#
loop_
_entity.id
_entity.type
_entity.pdbx_description
1 polymer ?
#
loop_
_entity_poly.entity_id
_entity_poly.type
_entity_poly.pdbx_seq_one_letter_code
_entity_poly.pdbx_strand_id
1 'polypeptide(L)'
;MGSIPEPPKEVDISVALSACDLPSVNQHVKNIAGLTEVVASGNDTARLKMLANARSLVHALETPRETMIKHCWAQPAAFTALTYAVDSGLFTLMAQTQAPQRISDLACRLGHDPALLGRIMRHLGAMQYITETGPDEYKPTNFSNALTIKSMGAGYPCVAGACMEALAKFHEFAKKTNYREPHDVFNSPLQYGYNTKLDCFSHFAANPPYDMQFAQHMGAYRQGRPSWMDKGFYPVEEHLLDGYDHARDGVLLVDVGGSFGHDIDEFRKKFPKAPGRLVVQDLPSVIDQIDKLDHKIERMGHDFFDEQPIKGARAYYMHSVLHDWPDVKCEEILARTTAAMKPGYSRLLVNENCIPDTGADWQNTGQDIMMLTLVSSKKRTRLEWKTLLDKAGLTVLKIHDVGNGVESLIECELA
;
A
#
# COMPACT_ATOMS: atom_id res chain seq x y z
N MET A 1 18.99 -1.01 28.55
CA MET A 1 18.01 0.00 28.12
C MET A 1 18.79 1.23 27.70
N GLY A 2 18.60 1.74 26.48
CA GLY A 2 19.05 3.10 26.19
C GLY A 2 18.21 4.06 27.04
N SER A 3 18.85 4.89 27.87
CA SER A 3 18.15 5.95 28.59
C SER A 3 17.58 6.95 27.58
N ILE A 4 16.39 7.49 27.86
CA ILE A 4 15.90 8.66 27.11
C ILE A 4 16.98 9.74 27.22
N PRO A 5 17.50 10.27 26.11
CA PRO A 5 18.48 11.36 26.17
C PRO A 5 17.92 12.52 26.98
N GLU A 6 18.76 13.17 27.78
CA GLU A 6 18.37 14.45 28.38
C GLU A 6 18.01 15.44 27.27
N PRO A 7 16.99 16.28 27.47
CA PRO A 7 16.65 17.29 26.48
C PRO A 7 17.88 18.19 26.24
N PRO A 8 18.08 18.68 25.01
CA PRO A 8 19.14 19.65 24.75
C PRO A 8 18.96 20.88 25.64
N LYS A 9 20.04 21.67 25.81
CA LYS A 9 19.96 23.00 26.45
C LYS A 9 18.79 23.78 25.84
N GLU A 10 18.05 24.52 26.67
CA GLU A 10 16.77 25.17 26.34
C GLU A 10 16.68 25.66 24.89
N VAL A 11 15.79 25.04 24.12
CA VAL A 11 15.38 25.54 22.80
C VAL A 11 14.40 26.69 23.04
N ASP A 12 14.70 27.87 22.50
CA ASP A 12 13.87 29.06 22.66
C ASP A 12 12.45 28.84 22.09
N ILE A 13 11.42 29.28 22.82
CA ILE A 13 10.01 29.09 22.43
C ILE A 13 9.67 29.73 21.07
N SER A 14 10.40 30.76 20.65
CA SER A 14 10.25 31.41 19.35
C SER A 14 10.43 30.45 18.17
N VAL A 15 11.18 29.35 18.35
CA VAL A 15 11.29 28.28 17.34
C VAL A 15 9.93 27.66 17.04
N ALA A 16 9.08 27.48 18.05
CA ALA A 16 7.75 26.90 17.87
C ALA A 16 6.74 27.88 17.23
N LEU A 17 7.05 29.18 17.22
CA LEU A 17 6.17 30.26 16.80
C LEU A 17 6.56 30.88 15.45
N SER A 18 7.70 30.48 14.90
CA SER A 18 8.20 30.95 13.61
C SER A 18 7.94 29.90 12.53
N ALA A 19 7.65 30.36 11.31
CA ALA A 19 7.47 29.47 10.17
C ALA A 19 8.75 28.66 9.89
N CYS A 20 8.59 27.41 9.48
CA CYS A 20 9.69 26.45 9.38
C CYS A 20 10.77 26.85 8.35
N ASP A 21 10.40 27.45 7.20
CA ASP A 21 11.36 27.77 6.14
C ASP A 21 10.87 28.89 5.20
N LEU A 22 10.72 30.11 5.72
CA LEU A 22 10.35 31.29 4.90
C LEU A 22 11.27 31.56 3.69
N PRO A 23 12.61 31.40 3.78
CA PRO A 23 13.49 31.62 2.63
C PRO A 23 13.14 30.75 1.40
N SER A 24 12.66 29.53 1.59
CA SER A 24 12.29 28.62 0.50
C SER A 24 10.96 28.95 -0.21
N VAL A 25 10.07 29.72 0.44
CA VAL A 25 8.70 30.00 -0.03
C VAL A 25 8.67 30.52 -1.47
N ASN A 26 9.52 31.51 -1.77
CA ASN A 26 9.59 32.09 -3.11
C ASN A 26 9.99 31.07 -4.18
N GLN A 27 10.86 30.11 -3.85
CA GLN A 27 11.27 29.07 -4.78
C GLN A 27 10.13 28.07 -5.03
N HIS A 28 9.42 27.65 -4.00
CA HIS A 28 8.28 26.75 -4.15
C HIS A 28 7.16 27.38 -4.97
N VAL A 29 6.83 28.66 -4.75
CA VAL A 29 5.84 29.40 -5.56
C VAL A 29 6.25 29.44 -7.03
N LYS A 30 7.52 29.74 -7.33
CA LYS A 30 8.03 29.73 -8.71
C LYS A 30 7.94 28.35 -9.36
N ASN A 31 8.28 27.29 -8.62
CA ASN A 31 8.20 25.92 -9.12
C ASN A 31 6.75 25.52 -9.46
N ILE A 32 5.80 25.88 -8.58
CA ILE A 32 4.36 25.64 -8.80
C ILE A 32 3.90 26.41 -10.04
N ALA A 33 4.21 27.70 -10.12
CA ALA A 33 3.83 28.54 -11.26
C ALA A 33 4.38 27.98 -12.59
N GLY A 34 5.65 27.55 -12.62
CA GLY A 34 6.31 26.99 -13.80
C GLY A 34 5.75 25.66 -14.29
N LEU A 35 4.96 24.95 -13.48
CA LEU A 35 4.32 23.68 -13.87
C LEU A 35 2.88 23.86 -14.40
N THR A 36 2.28 25.04 -14.23
CA THR A 36 0.84 25.27 -14.46
C THR A 36 0.37 24.87 -15.86
N GLU A 37 1.07 25.31 -16.91
CA GLU A 37 0.67 25.01 -18.30
C GLU A 37 0.77 23.52 -18.63
N VAL A 38 1.81 22.85 -18.13
CA VAL A 38 2.04 21.41 -18.34
C VAL A 38 1.03 20.58 -17.56
N VAL A 39 0.62 21.05 -16.37
CA VAL A 39 -0.46 20.41 -15.61
C VAL A 39 -1.81 20.61 -16.31
N ALA A 40 -2.06 21.81 -16.86
CA ALA A 40 -3.30 22.11 -17.59
C ALA A 40 -3.46 21.25 -18.86
N SER A 41 -2.37 20.73 -19.44
CA SER A 41 -2.42 19.77 -20.54
C SER A 41 -2.74 18.32 -20.12
N GLY A 42 -2.91 18.06 -18.83
CA GLY A 42 -3.24 16.74 -18.28
C GLY A 42 -2.02 15.85 -17.97
N ASN A 43 -0.80 16.41 -17.91
CA ASN A 43 0.39 15.64 -17.60
C ASN A 43 0.46 15.24 -16.11
N ASP A 44 0.30 13.94 -15.83
CA ASP A 44 0.23 13.45 -14.45
C ASP A 44 1.55 13.59 -13.68
N THR A 45 2.69 13.36 -14.32
CA THR A 45 4.02 13.56 -13.71
C THR A 45 4.23 15.00 -13.28
N ALA A 46 3.84 15.98 -14.12
CA ALA A 46 3.87 17.39 -13.77
C ALA A 46 2.91 17.72 -12.61
N ARG A 47 1.70 17.12 -12.62
CA ARG A 47 0.72 17.28 -11.54
C ARG A 47 1.28 16.81 -10.20
N LEU A 48 1.91 15.63 -10.17
CA LEU A 48 2.55 15.09 -8.96
C LEU A 48 3.72 15.96 -8.48
N LYS A 49 4.55 16.47 -9.39
CA LYS A 49 5.63 17.42 -9.04
C LYS A 49 5.08 18.74 -8.47
N MET A 50 4.00 19.26 -9.04
CA MET A 50 3.34 20.47 -8.55
C MET A 50 2.75 20.23 -7.15
N LEU A 51 2.11 19.07 -6.93
CA LEU A 51 1.59 18.65 -5.63
C LEU A 51 2.70 18.52 -4.57
N ALA A 52 3.84 17.94 -4.93
CA ALA A 52 5.00 17.85 -4.03
C ALA A 52 5.49 19.24 -3.60
N ASN A 53 5.63 20.18 -4.54
CA ASN A 53 6.01 21.56 -4.22
C ASN A 53 4.95 22.28 -3.38
N ALA A 54 3.65 22.03 -3.61
CA ALA A 54 2.58 22.59 -2.78
C ALA A 54 2.66 22.10 -1.34
N ARG A 55 2.97 20.82 -1.11
CA ARG A 55 3.20 20.27 0.23
C ARG A 55 4.43 20.88 0.91
N SER A 56 5.54 21.02 0.18
CA SER A 56 6.73 21.71 0.70
C SER A 56 6.46 23.17 1.04
N LEU A 57 5.67 23.87 0.22
CA LEU A 57 5.23 25.24 0.50
C LEU A 57 4.42 25.32 1.79
N VAL A 58 3.46 24.41 2.00
CA VAL A 58 2.69 24.34 3.26
C VAL A 58 3.63 24.11 4.44
N HIS A 59 4.55 23.14 4.35
CA HIS A 59 5.52 22.87 5.42
C HIS A 59 6.38 24.11 5.72
N ALA A 60 6.86 24.80 4.69
CA ALA A 60 7.69 26.00 4.84
C ALA A 60 6.96 27.15 5.56
N LEU A 61 5.64 27.27 5.34
CA LEU A 61 4.80 28.32 5.90
C LEU A 61 4.29 28.00 7.32
N GLU A 62 4.04 26.73 7.63
CA GLU A 62 3.55 26.31 8.93
C GLU A 62 4.61 26.56 10.02
N THR A 63 4.15 26.96 11.20
CA THR A 63 4.96 26.91 12.41
C THR A 63 4.99 25.49 13.00
N PRO A 64 6.00 25.14 13.81
CA PRO A 64 6.00 23.86 14.52
C PRO A 64 4.79 23.68 15.43
N ARG A 65 4.27 24.76 16.05
CA ARG A 65 3.06 24.71 16.88
C ARG A 65 1.83 24.34 16.05
N GLU A 66 1.64 24.95 14.88
CA GLU A 66 0.52 24.63 13.99
C GLU A 66 0.61 23.19 13.48
N THR A 67 1.82 22.75 13.11
CA THR A 67 2.09 21.36 12.72
C THR A 67 1.72 20.38 13.84
N MET A 68 2.14 20.66 15.08
CA MET A 68 1.78 19.85 16.25
C MET A 68 0.26 19.78 16.45
N ILE A 69 -0.44 20.92 16.40
CA ILE A 69 -1.92 20.95 16.52
C ILE A 69 -2.60 20.15 15.41
N LYS A 70 -2.08 20.25 14.17
CA LYS A 70 -2.58 19.47 13.04
C LYS A 70 -2.47 17.96 13.31
N HIS A 71 -1.32 17.50 13.82
CA HIS A 71 -1.11 16.08 14.14
C HIS A 71 -1.93 15.60 15.33
N CYS A 72 -2.01 16.39 16.41
CA CYS A 72 -2.67 15.96 17.65
C CYS A 72 -4.20 16.10 17.60
N TRP A 73 -4.73 17.10 16.88
CA TRP A 73 -6.15 17.41 16.88
C TRP A 73 -6.79 17.25 15.50
N ALA A 74 -6.27 17.94 14.49
CA ALA A 74 -6.97 18.06 13.21
C ALA A 74 -7.04 16.73 12.44
N GLN A 75 -5.92 16.01 12.33
CA GLN A 75 -5.83 14.76 11.58
C GLN A 75 -6.58 13.60 12.25
N PRO A 76 -6.44 13.33 13.57
CA PRO A 76 -7.23 12.32 14.25
C PRO A 76 -8.74 12.61 14.19
N ALA A 77 -9.13 13.88 14.38
CA ALA A 77 -10.53 14.28 14.25
C ALA A 77 -11.04 14.14 12.81
N ALA A 78 -10.19 14.40 11.80
CA ALA A 78 -10.54 14.20 10.40
C ALA A 78 -10.77 12.72 10.09
N PHE A 79 -9.87 11.85 10.51
CA PHE A 79 -10.03 10.41 10.32
C PHE A 79 -11.29 9.88 11.02
N THR A 80 -11.58 10.37 12.22
CA THR A 80 -12.83 10.06 12.95
C THR A 80 -14.06 10.51 12.17
N ALA A 81 -14.08 11.75 11.69
CA ALA A 81 -15.19 12.32 10.94
C ALA A 81 -15.41 11.63 9.58
N LEU A 82 -14.33 11.26 8.88
CA LEU A 82 -14.38 10.50 7.62
C LEU A 82 -14.95 9.10 7.85
N THR A 83 -14.48 8.42 8.89
CA THR A 83 -14.99 7.09 9.26
C THR A 83 -16.48 7.16 9.58
N TYR A 84 -16.91 8.12 10.40
CA TYR A 84 -18.33 8.36 10.68
C TYR A 84 -19.13 8.62 9.41
N ALA A 85 -18.64 9.46 8.51
CA ALA A 85 -19.36 9.85 7.30
C ALA A 85 -19.50 8.71 6.28
N VAL A 86 -18.52 7.81 6.22
CA VAL A 86 -18.59 6.57 5.43
C VAL A 86 -19.57 5.59 6.08
N ASP A 87 -19.37 5.27 7.35
CA ASP A 87 -20.11 4.22 8.06
C ASP A 87 -21.60 4.55 8.21
N SER A 88 -21.93 5.81 8.47
CA SER A 88 -23.31 6.27 8.60
C SER A 88 -24.03 6.50 7.27
N GLY A 89 -23.35 6.39 6.13
CA GLY A 89 -23.92 6.69 4.82
C GLY A 89 -24.13 8.18 4.52
N LEU A 90 -23.55 9.09 5.31
CA LEU A 90 -23.61 10.53 5.05
C LEU A 90 -23.13 10.87 3.64
N PHE A 91 -21.97 10.35 3.21
CA PHE A 91 -21.46 10.63 1.87
C PHE A 91 -22.34 10.03 0.78
N THR A 92 -22.91 8.84 0.99
CA THR A 92 -23.88 8.23 0.07
C THR A 92 -25.12 9.10 -0.08
N LEU A 93 -25.61 9.68 1.03
CA LEU A 93 -26.76 10.58 1.00
C LEU A 93 -26.43 11.90 0.29
N MET A 94 -25.26 12.48 0.56
CA MET A 94 -24.83 13.72 -0.07
C MET A 94 -24.63 13.55 -1.57
N ALA A 95 -24.02 12.45 -2.01
CA ALA A 95 -23.72 12.18 -3.41
C ALA A 95 -24.96 12.07 -4.33
N GLN A 96 -26.18 11.98 -3.77
CA GLN A 96 -27.43 12.01 -4.53
C GLN A 96 -27.65 13.34 -5.28
N THR A 97 -26.96 14.41 -4.88
CA THR A 97 -27.00 15.71 -5.56
C THR A 97 -25.67 16.45 -5.41
N GLN A 98 -25.34 17.34 -6.34
CA GLN A 98 -24.20 18.26 -6.19
C GLN A 98 -24.62 19.64 -5.63
N ALA A 99 -25.93 19.82 -5.37
CA ALA A 99 -26.45 21.04 -4.78
C ALA A 99 -26.07 21.14 -3.29
N PRO A 100 -26.02 22.36 -2.73
CA PRO A 100 -25.93 22.57 -1.28
C PRO A 100 -27.04 21.86 -0.49
N GLN A 101 -26.69 21.34 0.67
CA GLN A 101 -27.59 20.59 1.57
C GLN A 101 -27.43 21.07 3.00
N ARG A 102 -28.55 21.29 3.69
CA ARG A 102 -28.55 21.73 5.09
C ARG A 102 -28.33 20.57 6.06
N ILE A 103 -27.61 20.82 7.15
CA ILE A 103 -27.42 19.81 8.22
C ILE A 103 -28.76 19.30 8.76
N SER A 104 -29.76 20.17 8.94
CA SER A 104 -31.08 19.77 9.44
C SER A 104 -31.73 18.69 8.59
N ASP A 105 -31.62 18.82 7.27
CA ASP A 105 -32.26 17.93 6.31
C ASP A 105 -31.50 16.61 6.21
N LEU A 106 -30.16 16.69 6.18
CA LEU A 106 -29.29 15.51 6.22
C LEU A 106 -29.49 14.72 7.53
N ALA A 107 -29.52 15.40 8.68
CA ALA A 107 -29.74 14.80 9.98
C ALA A 107 -31.10 14.10 10.06
N CYS A 108 -32.17 14.77 9.60
CA CYS A 108 -33.51 14.20 9.52
C CYS A 108 -33.53 12.92 8.68
N ARG A 109 -32.91 12.94 7.49
CA ARG A 109 -32.89 11.79 6.57
C ARG A 109 -32.02 10.62 7.05
N LEU A 110 -30.95 10.90 7.79
CA LEU A 110 -30.07 9.88 8.38
C LEU A 110 -30.59 9.38 9.74
N GLY A 111 -31.56 10.06 10.35
CA GLY A 111 -31.98 9.78 11.72
C GLY A 111 -30.92 10.14 12.76
N HIS A 112 -30.09 11.15 12.48
CA HIS A 112 -29.01 11.61 13.36
C HIS A 112 -29.44 12.81 14.20
N ASP A 113 -28.77 13.01 15.34
CA ASP A 113 -28.84 14.28 16.07
C ASP A 113 -28.20 15.42 15.23
N PRO A 114 -28.91 16.53 14.98
CA PRO A 114 -28.39 17.63 14.17
C PRO A 114 -27.12 18.28 14.73
N ALA A 115 -26.99 18.37 16.06
CA ALA A 115 -25.82 18.99 16.67
C ALA A 115 -24.57 18.11 16.53
N LEU A 116 -24.72 16.79 16.69
CA LEU A 116 -23.68 15.81 16.39
C LEU A 116 -23.25 15.90 14.92
N LEU A 117 -24.20 15.78 13.98
CA LEU A 117 -23.88 15.83 12.56
C LEU A 117 -23.22 17.15 12.18
N GLY A 118 -23.69 18.26 12.74
CA GLY A 118 -23.10 19.58 12.48
C GLY A 118 -21.69 19.74 13.02
N ARG A 119 -21.28 19.05 14.09
CA ARG A 119 -19.88 19.02 14.53
C ARG A 119 -19.00 18.23 13.55
N ILE A 120 -19.49 17.09 13.07
CA ILE A 120 -18.78 16.26 12.09
C ILE A 120 -18.60 17.02 10.77
N MET A 121 -19.68 17.57 10.23
CA MET A 121 -19.67 18.26 8.93
C MET A 121 -18.84 19.55 8.97
N ARG A 122 -18.88 20.33 10.06
CA ARG A 122 -17.99 21.49 10.22
C ARG A 122 -16.51 21.11 10.12
N HIS A 123 -16.11 20.01 10.77
CA HIS A 123 -14.71 19.56 10.68
C HIS A 123 -14.36 19.04 9.28
N LEU A 124 -15.25 18.28 8.64
CA LEU A 124 -15.06 17.83 7.25
C LEU A 124 -14.95 19.00 6.28
N GLY A 125 -15.74 20.07 6.48
CA GLY A 125 -15.70 21.30 5.70
C GLY A 125 -14.41 22.08 5.91
N ALA A 126 -14.00 22.27 7.17
CA ALA A 126 -12.75 22.94 7.53
C ALA A 126 -11.50 22.22 6.97
N MET A 127 -11.56 20.89 6.89
CA MET A 127 -10.51 20.05 6.29
C MET A 127 -10.69 19.84 4.77
N GLN A 128 -11.62 20.56 4.15
CA GLN A 128 -11.87 20.60 2.70
C GLN A 128 -12.30 19.26 2.06
N TYR A 129 -12.85 18.32 2.84
CA TYR A 129 -13.40 17.06 2.32
C TYR A 129 -14.83 17.23 1.77
N ILE A 130 -15.56 18.22 2.29
CA ILE A 130 -16.81 18.75 1.74
C ILE A 130 -16.68 20.27 1.62
N THR A 131 -17.53 20.93 0.84
CA THR A 131 -17.47 22.39 0.68
C THR A 131 -18.59 23.05 1.48
N GLU A 132 -18.24 23.91 2.43
CA GLU A 132 -19.20 24.79 3.12
C GLU A 132 -19.67 25.89 2.16
N THR A 133 -20.98 26.04 2.00
CA THR A 133 -21.60 27.04 1.10
C THR A 133 -22.41 28.10 1.86
N GLY A 134 -22.68 27.87 3.14
CA GLY A 134 -23.36 28.78 4.04
C GLY A 134 -23.43 28.22 5.45
N PRO A 135 -24.03 28.96 6.40
CA PRO A 135 -24.22 28.49 7.76
C PRO A 135 -24.98 27.16 7.79
N ASP A 136 -24.35 26.13 8.33
CA ASP A 136 -24.86 24.76 8.40
C ASP A 136 -25.26 24.16 7.04
N GLU A 137 -24.58 24.56 5.97
CA GLU A 137 -24.88 24.14 4.59
C GLU A 137 -23.61 23.71 3.85
N TYR A 138 -23.65 22.51 3.25
CA TYR A 138 -22.49 21.90 2.59
C TYR A 138 -22.87 21.20 1.30
N LYS A 139 -21.91 21.06 0.38
CA LYS A 139 -22.02 20.22 -0.82
C LYS A 139 -20.86 19.21 -0.92
N PRO A 140 -21.04 18.07 -1.60
CA PRO A 140 -19.97 17.09 -1.75
C PRO A 140 -18.84 17.59 -2.67
N THR A 141 -17.66 17.02 -2.49
CA THR A 141 -16.50 17.14 -3.39
C THR A 141 -16.31 15.86 -4.21
N ASN A 142 -15.39 15.89 -5.19
CA ASN A 142 -14.93 14.68 -5.88
C ASN A 142 -14.41 13.62 -4.89
N PHE A 143 -13.73 14.03 -3.82
CA PHE A 143 -13.22 13.13 -2.79
C PHE A 143 -14.35 12.47 -1.99
N SER A 144 -15.29 13.24 -1.43
CA SER A 144 -16.41 12.64 -0.68
C SER A 144 -17.29 11.75 -1.57
N ASN A 145 -17.47 12.11 -2.85
CA ASN A 145 -18.18 11.26 -3.81
C ASN A 145 -17.41 9.94 -4.05
N ALA A 146 -16.09 9.99 -4.20
CA ALA A 146 -15.28 8.78 -4.40
C ALA A 146 -15.39 7.81 -3.21
N LEU A 147 -15.56 8.30 -1.99
CA LEU A 147 -15.75 7.46 -0.80
C LEU A 147 -17.10 6.72 -0.77
N THR A 148 -18.02 6.99 -1.70
CA THR A 148 -19.23 6.18 -1.89
C THR A 148 -18.96 4.88 -2.67
N ILE A 149 -17.82 4.79 -3.37
CA ILE A 149 -17.37 3.56 -3.99
C ILE A 149 -16.96 2.62 -2.86
N LYS A 150 -17.66 1.48 -2.72
CA LYS A 150 -17.48 0.56 -1.57
C LYS A 150 -16.02 0.24 -1.29
N SER A 151 -15.23 -0.09 -2.32
CA SER A 151 -13.80 -0.41 -2.18
C SER A 151 -12.96 0.76 -1.64
N MET A 152 -13.27 1.99 -2.03
CA MET A 152 -12.57 3.19 -1.56
C MET A 152 -12.97 3.58 -0.13
N GLY A 153 -14.25 3.46 0.21
CA GLY A 153 -14.77 3.80 1.53
C GLY A 153 -14.43 2.77 2.61
N ALA A 154 -14.43 1.47 2.28
CA ALA A 154 -14.31 0.37 3.25
C ALA A 154 -13.02 0.41 4.09
N GLY A 155 -11.95 1.04 3.58
CA GLY A 155 -10.70 1.20 4.32
C GLY A 155 -10.84 2.01 5.61
N TYR A 156 -11.74 3.00 5.66
CA TYR A 156 -11.89 3.86 6.84
C TYR A 156 -12.39 3.11 8.09
N PRO A 157 -13.57 2.45 8.07
CA PRO A 157 -14.04 1.68 9.22
C PRO A 157 -13.12 0.49 9.52
N CYS A 158 -12.54 -0.15 8.51
CA CYS A 158 -11.57 -1.23 8.72
C CYS A 158 -10.34 -0.77 9.48
N VAL A 159 -9.68 0.29 9.01
CA VAL A 159 -8.46 0.80 9.64
C VAL A 159 -8.78 1.34 11.03
N ALA A 160 -9.89 2.06 11.20
CA ALA A 160 -10.31 2.58 12.49
C ALA A 160 -10.59 1.47 13.52
N GLY A 161 -11.28 0.41 13.11
CA GLY A 161 -11.75 -0.64 14.01
C GLY A 161 -10.77 -1.78 14.26
N ALA A 162 -9.91 -2.09 13.28
CA ALA A 162 -9.08 -3.31 13.31
C ALA A 162 -7.57 -3.06 13.12
N CYS A 163 -7.14 -1.85 12.75
CA CYS A 163 -5.71 -1.54 12.58
C CYS A 163 -5.20 -0.50 13.59
N MET A 164 -5.97 0.55 13.87
CA MET A 164 -5.50 1.77 14.53
C MET A 164 -4.90 1.54 15.93
N GLU A 165 -5.45 0.63 16.75
CA GLU A 165 -4.89 0.38 18.08
C GLU A 165 -3.44 -0.14 18.04
N ALA A 166 -3.07 -0.91 17.01
CA ALA A 166 -1.70 -1.38 16.81
C ALA A 166 -0.74 -0.19 16.60
N LEU A 167 -1.16 0.80 15.81
CA LEU A 167 -0.38 2.02 15.56
C LEU A 167 -0.33 2.93 16.79
N ALA A 168 -1.49 3.19 17.39
CA ALA A 168 -1.61 4.12 18.52
C ALA A 168 -0.74 3.67 19.71
N LYS A 169 -0.69 2.36 19.97
CA LYS A 169 0.08 1.77 21.08
C LYS A 169 1.47 1.28 20.69
N PHE A 170 1.90 1.47 19.44
CA PHE A 170 3.22 1.01 18.99
C PHE A 170 4.37 1.57 19.84
N HIS A 171 4.29 2.84 20.24
CA HIS A 171 5.32 3.48 21.07
C HIS A 171 5.48 2.81 22.45
N GLU A 172 4.40 2.30 23.04
CA GLU A 172 4.41 1.53 24.29
C GLU A 172 5.00 0.13 24.08
N PHE A 173 4.59 -0.54 23.00
CA PHE A 173 5.15 -1.83 22.60
C PHE A 173 6.66 -1.72 22.36
N ALA A 174 7.11 -0.73 21.59
CA ALA A 174 8.51 -0.49 21.30
C ALA A 174 9.30 -0.27 22.60
N LYS A 175 8.76 0.50 23.56
CA LYS A 175 9.39 0.66 24.88
C LYS A 175 9.50 -0.68 25.62
N LYS A 176 8.46 -1.50 25.59
CA LYS A 176 8.43 -2.85 26.21
C LYS A 176 9.45 -3.79 25.59
N THR A 177 9.70 -3.70 24.28
CA THR A 177 10.68 -4.54 23.56
C THR A 177 12.08 -3.94 23.52
N ASN A 178 12.34 -2.85 24.25
CA ASN A 178 13.61 -2.11 24.21
C ASN A 178 13.98 -1.61 22.81
N TYR A 179 12.98 -1.12 22.08
CA TYR A 179 13.08 -0.55 20.73
C TYR A 179 13.71 -1.51 19.73
N ARG A 180 13.37 -2.80 19.85
CA ARG A 180 13.74 -3.84 18.90
C ARG A 180 12.61 -4.08 17.91
N GLU A 181 12.98 -4.26 16.65
CA GLU A 181 12.06 -4.65 15.59
C GLU A 181 11.41 -6.00 15.94
N PRO A 182 10.06 -6.12 15.84
CA PRO A 182 9.38 -7.38 16.06
C PRO A 182 9.59 -8.31 14.86
N HIS A 183 9.75 -9.61 15.13
CA HIS A 183 9.88 -10.66 14.10
C HIS A 183 8.92 -11.84 14.34
N ASP A 184 8.06 -11.74 15.35
CA ASP A 184 7.08 -12.76 15.72
C ASP A 184 5.67 -12.21 15.48
N VAL A 185 5.01 -12.78 14.46
CA VAL A 185 3.66 -12.36 14.02
C VAL A 185 2.58 -12.62 15.08
N PHE A 186 2.85 -13.47 16.08
CA PHE A 186 1.95 -13.76 17.20
C PHE A 186 2.31 -12.96 18.47
N ASN A 187 3.42 -12.22 18.45
CA ASN A 187 3.86 -11.32 19.53
C ASN A 187 4.30 -9.97 18.95
N SER A 188 3.36 -9.29 18.32
CA SER A 188 3.54 -8.05 17.56
C SER A 188 2.80 -6.85 18.18
N PRO A 189 2.97 -5.63 17.63
CA PRO A 189 2.18 -4.47 18.02
C PRO A 189 0.67 -4.67 17.89
N LEU A 190 0.19 -5.50 16.95
CA LEU A 190 -1.23 -5.81 16.80
C LEU A 190 -1.79 -6.53 18.03
N GLN A 191 -1.13 -7.59 18.48
CA GLN A 191 -1.57 -8.32 19.68
C GLN A 191 -1.49 -7.45 20.92
N TYR A 192 -0.49 -6.57 21.01
CA TYR A 192 -0.39 -5.60 22.09
C TYR A 192 -1.52 -4.58 22.07
N GLY A 193 -1.85 -4.03 20.90
CA GLY A 193 -2.87 -3.00 20.72
C GLY A 193 -4.28 -3.49 21.05
N TYR A 194 -4.65 -4.64 20.47
CA TYR A 194 -5.98 -5.23 20.57
C TYR A 194 -6.15 -6.28 21.66
N ASN A 195 -5.08 -6.60 22.41
CA ASN A 195 -5.09 -7.65 23.44
C ASN A 195 -5.64 -8.99 22.92
N THR A 196 -5.12 -9.43 21.77
CA THR A 196 -5.52 -10.67 21.09
C THR A 196 -4.34 -11.63 20.97
N LYS A 197 -4.61 -12.91 20.71
CA LYS A 197 -3.60 -13.94 20.36
C LYS A 197 -3.60 -14.30 18.88
N LEU A 198 -4.54 -13.73 18.13
CA LEU A 198 -4.71 -13.97 16.70
C LEU A 198 -3.69 -13.16 15.91
N ASP A 199 -3.20 -13.70 14.80
CA ASP A 199 -2.52 -12.90 13.77
C ASP A 199 -3.50 -11.88 13.14
N CYS A 200 -2.97 -10.99 12.29
CA CYS A 200 -3.71 -9.91 11.66
C CYS A 200 -4.98 -10.37 10.92
N PHE A 201 -4.86 -11.37 10.06
CA PHE A 201 -5.97 -11.81 9.22
C PHE A 201 -7.00 -12.61 10.03
N SER A 202 -6.53 -13.46 10.95
CA SER A 202 -7.40 -14.14 11.90
C SER A 202 -8.16 -13.15 12.80
N HIS A 203 -7.52 -12.04 13.20
CA HIS A 203 -8.17 -10.97 13.95
C HIS A 203 -9.28 -10.29 13.15
N PHE A 204 -9.06 -10.01 11.86
CA PHE A 204 -10.09 -9.44 10.99
C PHE A 204 -11.27 -10.39 10.81
N ALA A 205 -11.02 -11.67 10.54
CA ALA A 205 -12.06 -12.68 10.37
C ALA A 205 -12.88 -12.93 11.65
N ALA A 206 -12.24 -12.88 12.82
CA ALA A 206 -12.91 -13.03 14.10
C ALA A 206 -13.77 -11.82 14.51
N ASN A 207 -13.59 -10.67 13.84
CA ASN A 207 -14.28 -9.42 14.15
C ASN A 207 -14.96 -8.86 12.88
N PRO A 208 -16.05 -9.49 12.41
CA PRO A 208 -16.76 -8.99 11.24
C PRO A 208 -17.29 -7.57 11.49
N PRO A 209 -17.31 -6.68 10.46
CA PRO A 209 -17.13 -6.98 9.04
C PRO A 209 -15.70 -6.73 8.51
N TYR A 210 -14.68 -6.71 9.37
CA TYR A 210 -13.36 -6.18 9.00
C TYR A 210 -12.61 -7.01 7.94
N ASP A 211 -12.82 -8.32 7.88
CA ASP A 211 -12.30 -9.18 6.81
C ASP A 211 -12.76 -8.73 5.41
N MET A 212 -14.07 -8.54 5.24
CA MET A 212 -14.67 -8.10 3.99
C MET A 212 -14.24 -6.66 3.67
N GLN A 213 -14.22 -5.77 4.67
CA GLN A 213 -13.83 -4.38 4.45
C GLN A 213 -12.35 -4.26 4.08
N PHE A 214 -11.49 -5.07 4.69
CA PHE A 214 -10.08 -5.15 4.33
C PHE A 214 -9.90 -5.65 2.88
N ALA A 215 -10.60 -6.73 2.50
CA ALA A 215 -10.56 -7.24 1.13
C ALA A 215 -11.02 -6.18 0.10
N GLN A 216 -12.08 -5.44 0.42
CA GLN A 216 -12.55 -4.32 -0.41
C GLN A 216 -11.52 -3.19 -0.51
N HIS A 217 -10.88 -2.84 0.60
CA HIS A 217 -9.83 -1.82 0.65
C HIS A 217 -8.61 -2.22 -0.19
N MET A 218 -8.16 -3.47 -0.09
CA MET A 218 -7.08 -4.01 -0.94
C MET A 218 -7.47 -4.00 -2.43
N GLY A 219 -8.73 -4.30 -2.74
CA GLY A 219 -9.27 -4.17 -4.08
C GLY A 219 -9.16 -2.75 -4.65
N ALA A 220 -9.46 -1.72 -3.84
CA ALA A 220 -9.25 -0.31 -4.23
C ALA A 220 -7.77 0.05 -4.37
N TYR A 221 -6.92 -0.40 -3.44
CA TYR A 221 -5.48 -0.12 -3.47
C TYR A 221 -4.81 -0.59 -4.78
N ARG A 222 -5.29 -1.70 -5.35
CA ARG A 222 -4.81 -2.24 -6.63
C ARG A 222 -5.34 -1.47 -7.85
N GLN A 223 -6.45 -0.73 -7.74
CA GLN A 223 -7.06 -0.06 -8.89
C GLN A 223 -6.17 1.06 -9.44
N GLY A 224 -6.03 1.11 -10.76
CA GLY A 224 -5.29 2.15 -11.46
C GLY A 224 -3.77 1.96 -11.47
N ARG A 225 -3.25 0.86 -10.92
CA ARG A 225 -1.83 0.51 -11.04
C ARG A 225 -1.55 -0.17 -12.39
N PRO A 226 -0.46 0.19 -13.07
CA PRO A 226 0.00 -0.56 -14.24
C PRO A 226 0.44 -1.95 -13.80
N SER A 227 0.12 -2.93 -14.64
CA SER A 227 0.59 -4.30 -14.49
C SER A 227 2.04 -4.39 -14.93
N TRP A 228 2.84 -5.29 -14.33
CA TRP A 228 4.24 -5.49 -14.71
C TRP A 228 4.40 -5.87 -16.19
N MET A 229 3.34 -6.39 -16.79
CA MET A 229 3.23 -6.79 -18.19
C MET A 229 2.80 -5.69 -19.14
N ASP A 230 2.48 -4.49 -18.63
CA ASP A 230 2.11 -3.37 -19.48
C ASP A 230 3.31 -2.87 -20.28
N LYS A 231 3.04 -2.39 -21.49
CA LYS A 231 4.06 -1.84 -22.38
C LYS A 231 4.80 -0.70 -21.67
N GLY A 232 6.12 -0.82 -21.59
CA GLY A 232 6.99 0.16 -20.93
C GLY A 232 7.31 -0.15 -19.47
N PHE A 233 6.73 -1.22 -18.89
CA PHE A 233 7.11 -1.72 -17.57
C PHE A 233 8.21 -2.77 -17.68
N TYR A 234 7.87 -3.99 -18.10
CA TYR A 234 8.83 -5.08 -18.30
C TYR A 234 8.73 -5.61 -19.74
N PRO A 235 9.85 -5.80 -20.46
CA PRO A 235 9.85 -6.29 -21.84
C PRO A 235 9.61 -7.81 -21.90
N VAL A 236 8.35 -8.23 -21.69
CA VAL A 236 7.94 -9.65 -21.62
C VAL A 236 8.37 -10.43 -22.87
N GLU A 237 8.12 -9.90 -24.06
CA GLU A 237 8.47 -10.58 -25.32
C GLU A 237 9.97 -10.90 -25.39
N GLU A 238 10.80 -9.87 -25.22
CA GLU A 238 12.26 -9.97 -25.37
C GLU A 238 12.89 -10.82 -24.26
N HIS A 239 12.46 -10.62 -23.01
CA HIS A 239 13.13 -11.24 -21.87
C HIS A 239 12.52 -12.59 -21.48
N LEU A 240 11.26 -12.88 -21.79
CA LEU A 240 10.63 -14.18 -21.44
C LEU A 240 10.31 -15.04 -22.65
N LEU A 241 9.70 -14.48 -23.70
CA LEU A 241 9.14 -15.28 -24.79
C LEU A 241 10.19 -15.66 -25.85
N ASP A 242 11.01 -14.72 -26.30
CA ASP A 242 11.97 -14.93 -27.40
C ASP A 242 13.07 -15.95 -27.04
N GLY A 243 13.45 -16.00 -25.76
CA GLY A 243 14.43 -16.95 -25.22
C GLY A 243 13.84 -18.26 -24.73
N TYR A 244 12.54 -18.51 -24.96
CA TYR A 244 11.87 -19.72 -24.46
C TYR A 244 12.28 -20.96 -25.27
N ASP A 245 12.87 -21.94 -24.57
CA ASP A 245 13.13 -23.28 -25.11
C ASP A 245 11.81 -24.04 -25.35
N HIS A 246 11.48 -24.30 -26.62
CA HIS A 246 10.24 -24.94 -27.07
C HIS A 246 10.16 -26.45 -26.79
N ALA A 247 10.82 -26.94 -25.75
CA ALA A 247 10.63 -28.31 -25.27
C ALA A 247 9.15 -28.58 -25.00
N ARG A 248 8.67 -29.76 -25.41
CA ARG A 248 7.25 -30.12 -25.47
C ARG A 248 6.51 -29.96 -24.12
N ASP A 249 7.23 -30.08 -23.01
CA ASP A 249 6.69 -30.02 -21.63
C ASP A 249 7.25 -28.85 -20.80
N GLY A 250 7.91 -27.88 -21.45
CA GLY A 250 8.50 -26.74 -20.77
C GLY A 250 7.45 -25.87 -20.07
N VAL A 251 7.87 -25.26 -18.96
CA VAL A 251 7.04 -24.33 -18.18
C VAL A 251 7.56 -22.92 -18.41
N LEU A 252 6.69 -22.05 -18.93
CA LEU A 252 7.05 -20.66 -19.20
C LEU A 252 7.04 -19.85 -17.91
N LEU A 253 5.98 -19.95 -17.12
CA LEU A 253 5.78 -19.12 -15.94
C LEU A 253 5.17 -19.94 -14.82
N VAL A 254 5.82 -19.91 -13.67
CA VAL A 254 5.29 -20.40 -12.39
C VAL A 254 4.99 -19.19 -11.51
N ASP A 255 3.72 -18.97 -11.21
CA ASP A 255 3.24 -17.94 -10.28
C ASP A 255 3.20 -18.53 -8.86
N VAL A 256 4.26 -18.30 -8.09
CA VAL A 256 4.52 -18.89 -6.76
C VAL A 256 3.85 -18.02 -5.69
N GLY A 257 2.91 -18.60 -4.94
CA GLY A 257 2.05 -17.82 -4.04
C GLY A 257 1.04 -16.96 -4.80
N GLY A 258 0.58 -17.43 -5.96
CA GLY A 258 -0.26 -16.66 -6.89
C GLY A 258 -1.72 -16.52 -6.45
N SER A 259 -2.10 -17.08 -5.30
CA SER A 259 -3.46 -17.01 -4.74
C SER A 259 -4.50 -17.48 -5.78
N PHE A 260 -5.52 -16.67 -6.05
CA PHE A 260 -6.54 -16.96 -7.05
C PHE A 260 -6.08 -16.82 -8.52
N GLY A 261 -4.79 -16.58 -8.77
CA GLY A 261 -4.18 -16.59 -10.10
C GLY A 261 -4.47 -15.34 -10.95
N HIS A 262 -4.71 -14.19 -10.32
CA HIS A 262 -5.05 -12.96 -11.04
C HIS A 262 -3.95 -12.50 -12.00
N ASP A 263 -2.69 -12.52 -11.57
CA ASP A 263 -1.54 -12.09 -12.36
C ASP A 263 -1.31 -13.02 -13.56
N ILE A 264 -1.30 -14.35 -13.33
CA ILE A 264 -1.09 -15.31 -14.41
C ILE A 264 -2.27 -15.37 -15.41
N ASP A 265 -3.50 -15.11 -14.96
CA ASP A 265 -4.67 -14.99 -15.84
C ASP A 265 -4.61 -13.71 -16.69
N GLU A 266 -4.13 -12.61 -16.11
CA GLU A 266 -3.83 -11.39 -16.87
C GLU A 266 -2.72 -11.62 -17.90
N PHE A 267 -1.62 -12.31 -17.52
CA PHE A 267 -0.55 -12.71 -18.42
C PHE A 267 -1.10 -13.49 -19.62
N ARG A 268 -1.93 -14.50 -19.33
CA ARG A 268 -2.54 -15.34 -20.36
C ARG A 268 -3.44 -14.55 -21.31
N LYS A 269 -4.14 -13.52 -20.82
CA LYS A 269 -4.98 -12.62 -21.63
C LYS A 269 -4.14 -11.69 -22.51
N LYS A 270 -3.06 -11.13 -21.97
CA LYS A 270 -2.17 -10.20 -22.68
C LYS A 270 -1.29 -10.91 -23.72
N PHE A 271 -0.83 -12.11 -23.41
CA PHE A 271 0.04 -12.90 -24.29
C PHE A 271 -0.61 -14.23 -24.67
N PRO A 272 -1.71 -14.22 -25.45
CA PRO A 272 -2.49 -15.42 -25.69
C PRO A 272 -1.80 -16.48 -26.56
N LYS A 273 -0.69 -16.09 -27.18
CA LYS A 273 0.18 -16.95 -28.01
C LYS A 273 1.48 -17.32 -27.30
N ALA A 274 1.64 -16.95 -26.03
CA ALA A 274 2.82 -17.33 -25.25
C ALA A 274 2.99 -18.86 -25.28
N PRO A 275 4.21 -19.36 -25.56
CA PRO A 275 4.48 -20.79 -25.59
C PRO A 275 4.56 -21.37 -24.18
N GLY A 276 4.58 -22.70 -24.08
CA GLY A 276 4.81 -23.37 -22.80
C GLY A 276 3.63 -23.37 -21.84
N ARG A 277 3.83 -24.02 -20.70
CA ARG A 277 2.83 -24.16 -19.64
C ARG A 277 2.85 -22.94 -18.71
N LEU A 278 1.68 -22.59 -18.20
CA LEU A 278 1.48 -21.57 -17.17
C LEU A 278 0.96 -22.28 -15.92
N VAL A 279 1.62 -22.11 -14.79
CA VAL A 279 1.26 -22.79 -13.55
C VAL A 279 1.08 -21.77 -12.43
N VAL A 280 -0.07 -21.80 -11.75
CA VAL A 280 -0.26 -21.09 -10.47
C VAL A 280 -0.06 -22.07 -9.31
N GLN A 281 0.73 -21.64 -8.33
CA GLN A 281 1.01 -22.36 -7.10
C GLN A 281 0.53 -21.57 -5.90
N ASP A 282 -0.20 -22.23 -5.01
CA ASP A 282 -0.56 -21.75 -3.68
C ASP A 282 -0.88 -22.96 -2.79
N LEU A 283 -1.20 -22.75 -1.51
CA LEU A 283 -1.62 -23.83 -0.63
C LEU A 283 -2.82 -24.59 -1.24
N PRO A 284 -2.91 -25.93 -1.06
CA PRO A 284 -4.00 -26.73 -1.63
C PRO A 284 -5.39 -26.17 -1.30
N SER A 285 -5.60 -25.70 -0.07
CA SER A 285 -6.87 -25.11 0.37
C SER A 285 -7.23 -23.82 -0.37
N VAL A 286 -6.25 -23.04 -0.86
CA VAL A 286 -6.48 -21.83 -1.66
C VAL A 286 -6.77 -22.21 -3.11
N ILE A 287 -5.97 -23.13 -3.67
CA ILE A 287 -6.16 -23.63 -5.03
C ILE A 287 -7.55 -24.25 -5.23
N ASP A 288 -8.05 -25.00 -4.23
CA ASP A 288 -9.37 -25.64 -4.25
C ASP A 288 -10.52 -24.62 -4.29
N GLN A 289 -10.29 -23.37 -3.87
CA GLN A 289 -11.29 -22.29 -3.90
C GLN A 289 -11.33 -21.53 -5.25
N ILE A 290 -10.46 -21.86 -6.21
CA ILE A 290 -10.42 -21.17 -7.50
C ILE A 290 -11.60 -21.62 -8.37
N ASP A 291 -12.67 -20.83 -8.39
CA ASP A 291 -13.84 -21.11 -9.23
C ASP A 291 -13.58 -20.86 -10.72
N LYS A 292 -12.87 -19.77 -11.05
CA LYS A 292 -12.70 -19.28 -12.43
C LYS A 292 -11.24 -18.92 -12.72
N LEU A 293 -10.65 -19.60 -13.69
CA LEU A 293 -9.32 -19.36 -14.23
C LEU A 293 -9.28 -19.92 -15.66
N ASP A 294 -8.49 -19.33 -16.57
CA ASP A 294 -8.32 -19.92 -17.92
C ASP A 294 -7.88 -21.39 -17.81
N HIS A 295 -8.58 -22.29 -18.49
CA HIS A 295 -8.31 -23.74 -18.49
C HIS A 295 -6.89 -24.13 -18.95
N LYS A 296 -6.16 -23.23 -19.60
CA LYS A 296 -4.75 -23.44 -19.96
C LYS A 296 -3.77 -23.14 -18.82
N ILE A 297 -4.26 -22.57 -17.72
CA ILE A 297 -3.46 -22.32 -16.53
C ILE A 297 -3.62 -23.53 -15.61
N GLU A 298 -2.52 -24.20 -15.35
CA GLU A 298 -2.46 -25.34 -14.46
C GLU A 298 -2.49 -24.86 -13.02
N ARG A 299 -3.31 -25.51 -12.20
CA ARG A 299 -3.43 -25.22 -10.78
C ARG A 299 -2.65 -26.28 -10.01
N MET A 300 -1.76 -25.85 -9.12
CA MET A 300 -0.89 -26.75 -8.37
C MET A 300 -0.86 -26.37 -6.90
N GLY A 301 -1.42 -27.23 -6.04
CA GLY A 301 -1.25 -27.09 -4.60
C GLY A 301 0.23 -27.25 -4.23
N HIS A 302 0.85 -26.24 -3.64
CA HIS A 302 2.26 -26.22 -3.25
C HIS A 302 2.50 -25.24 -2.09
N ASP A 303 3.23 -25.68 -1.07
CA ASP A 303 3.82 -24.82 -0.06
C ASP A 303 5.23 -24.42 -0.51
N PHE A 304 5.50 -23.12 -0.65
CA PHE A 304 6.79 -22.61 -1.12
C PHE A 304 7.96 -22.85 -0.14
N PHE A 305 7.70 -23.33 1.08
CA PHE A 305 8.74 -23.76 2.01
C PHE A 305 9.25 -25.18 1.68
N ASP A 306 8.46 -25.95 0.93
CA ASP A 306 8.85 -27.25 0.40
C ASP A 306 9.72 -27.11 -0.84
N GLU A 307 10.33 -28.21 -1.27
CA GLU A 307 11.10 -28.22 -2.52
C GLU A 307 10.20 -27.83 -3.71
N GLN A 308 10.62 -26.81 -4.48
CA GLN A 308 9.90 -26.37 -5.67
C GLN A 308 9.80 -27.52 -6.70
N PRO A 309 8.60 -28.04 -7.00
CA PRO A 309 8.43 -29.25 -7.82
C PRO A 309 8.68 -29.02 -9.31
N ILE A 310 8.47 -27.81 -9.81
CA ILE A 310 8.73 -27.48 -11.22
C ILE A 310 10.19 -27.10 -11.34
N LYS A 311 10.95 -27.84 -12.16
CA LYS A 311 12.38 -27.59 -12.39
C LYS A 311 12.60 -26.95 -13.75
N GLY A 312 13.51 -25.97 -13.80
CA GLY A 312 13.96 -25.32 -15.02
C GLY A 312 12.88 -24.53 -15.77
N ALA A 313 11.87 -23.98 -15.08
CA ALA A 313 10.92 -23.06 -15.71
C ALA A 313 11.63 -21.81 -16.26
N ARG A 314 11.09 -21.19 -17.31
CA ARG A 314 11.65 -19.96 -17.88
C ARG A 314 11.58 -18.81 -16.87
N ALA A 315 10.47 -18.68 -16.14
CA ALA A 315 10.35 -17.75 -15.03
C ALA A 315 9.61 -18.36 -13.83
N TYR A 316 10.11 -18.02 -12.65
CA TYR A 316 9.36 -18.09 -11.40
C TYR A 316 8.99 -16.66 -11.03
N TYR A 317 7.74 -16.43 -10.68
CA TYR A 317 7.20 -15.12 -10.34
C TYR A 317 6.63 -15.15 -8.93
N MET A 318 6.90 -14.10 -8.16
CA MET A 318 6.39 -13.92 -6.79
C MET A 318 5.86 -12.49 -6.69
N HIS A 319 4.60 -12.34 -6.30
CA HIS A 319 3.96 -11.03 -6.15
C HIS A 319 3.35 -10.89 -4.77
N SER A 320 3.79 -9.88 -4.01
CA SER A 320 3.31 -9.67 -2.64
C SER A 320 3.47 -10.91 -1.75
N VAL A 321 4.59 -11.64 -1.90
CA VAL A 321 4.90 -12.85 -1.14
C VAL A 321 5.97 -12.52 -0.11
N LEU A 322 7.16 -12.11 -0.58
CA LEU A 322 8.32 -11.94 0.28
C LEU A 322 8.18 -10.77 1.25
N HIS A 323 7.27 -9.81 1.00
CA HIS A 323 7.01 -8.74 1.95
C HIS A 323 6.25 -9.17 3.21
N ASP A 324 5.65 -10.36 3.26
CA ASP A 324 4.93 -10.86 4.44
C ASP A 324 5.86 -11.58 5.43
N TRP A 325 7.11 -11.80 5.04
CA TRP A 325 8.04 -12.65 5.78
C TRP A 325 9.29 -11.89 6.23
N PRO A 326 9.83 -12.22 7.42
CA PRO A 326 11.14 -11.74 7.84
C PRO A 326 12.25 -12.32 6.94
N ASP A 327 13.39 -11.64 6.87
CA ASP A 327 14.48 -11.96 5.93
C ASP A 327 14.92 -13.43 6.00
N VAL A 328 15.02 -14.03 7.19
CA VAL A 328 15.38 -15.45 7.36
C VAL A 328 14.39 -16.39 6.66
N LYS A 329 13.09 -16.08 6.69
CA LYS A 329 12.07 -16.87 6.01
C LYS A 329 12.07 -16.63 4.51
N CYS A 330 12.33 -15.40 4.07
CA CYS A 330 12.56 -15.12 2.65
C CYS A 330 13.75 -15.92 2.11
N GLU A 331 14.86 -16.02 2.86
CA GLU A 331 16.03 -16.82 2.47
C GLU A 331 15.65 -18.31 2.29
N GLU A 332 14.82 -18.88 3.16
CA GLU A 332 14.29 -20.26 3.01
C GLU A 332 13.48 -20.43 1.71
N ILE A 333 12.51 -19.54 1.45
CA ILE A 333 11.64 -19.57 0.25
C ILE A 333 12.47 -19.42 -1.03
N LEU A 334 13.39 -18.44 -1.03
CA LEU A 334 14.26 -18.18 -2.17
C LEU A 334 15.17 -19.38 -2.43
N ALA A 335 15.71 -20.04 -1.41
CA ALA A 335 16.55 -21.23 -1.57
C ALA A 335 15.80 -22.40 -2.26
N ARG A 336 14.50 -22.57 -1.99
CA ARG A 336 13.67 -23.58 -2.69
C ARG A 336 13.51 -23.25 -4.17
N THR A 337 13.34 -21.98 -4.48
CA THR A 337 13.13 -21.52 -5.86
C THR A 337 14.44 -21.54 -6.65
N THR A 338 15.54 -21.06 -6.08
CA THR A 338 16.86 -21.02 -6.73
C THR A 338 17.38 -22.42 -7.04
N ALA A 339 17.14 -23.40 -6.16
CA ALA A 339 17.46 -24.80 -6.41
C ALA A 339 16.71 -25.42 -7.61
N ALA A 340 15.58 -24.82 -8.02
CA ALA A 340 14.80 -25.26 -9.18
C ALA A 340 15.11 -24.47 -10.46
N MET A 341 15.92 -23.40 -10.39
CA MET A 341 16.27 -22.58 -11.54
C MET A 341 17.38 -23.24 -12.39
N LYS A 342 17.31 -23.03 -13.71
CA LYS A 342 18.35 -23.44 -14.66
C LYS A 342 19.28 -22.26 -14.95
N PRO A 343 20.60 -22.34 -14.63
CA PRO A 343 21.56 -21.26 -14.89
C PRO A 343 21.54 -20.80 -16.35
N GLY A 344 21.60 -19.48 -16.57
CA GLY A 344 21.56 -18.86 -17.90
C GLY A 344 20.21 -18.95 -18.62
N TYR A 345 19.18 -19.56 -18.02
CA TYR A 345 17.85 -19.72 -18.63
C TYR A 345 16.71 -19.20 -17.76
N SER A 346 16.64 -19.65 -16.51
CA SER A 346 15.55 -19.24 -15.61
C SER A 346 15.72 -17.80 -15.14
N ARG A 347 14.59 -17.13 -14.95
CA ARG A 347 14.48 -15.84 -14.26
C ARG A 347 13.67 -15.99 -12.99
N LEU A 348 14.04 -15.24 -11.96
CA LEU A 348 13.14 -14.96 -10.84
C LEU A 348 12.62 -13.52 -11.03
N LEU A 349 11.32 -13.36 -10.97
CA LEU A 349 10.63 -12.08 -11.07
C LEU A 349 9.93 -11.81 -9.75
N VAL A 350 10.44 -10.84 -8.98
CA VAL A 350 9.83 -10.43 -7.70
C VAL A 350 9.08 -9.13 -7.92
N ASN A 351 7.76 -9.16 -7.90
CA ASN A 351 6.91 -7.98 -8.00
C ASN A 351 6.55 -7.47 -6.61
N GLU A 352 7.24 -6.42 -6.18
CA GLU A 352 7.17 -5.93 -4.81
C GLU A 352 7.41 -4.43 -4.75
N ASN A 353 7.02 -3.79 -3.65
CA ASN A 353 7.38 -2.39 -3.42
C ASN A 353 8.89 -2.30 -3.15
N CYS A 354 9.61 -1.53 -3.97
CA CYS A 354 11.03 -1.23 -3.78
C CYS A 354 11.20 0.21 -3.29
N ILE A 355 11.42 0.38 -1.99
CA ILE A 355 11.62 1.71 -1.41
C ILE A 355 12.94 2.29 -1.96
N PRO A 356 12.94 3.51 -2.55
CA PRO A 356 14.17 4.18 -2.92
C PRO A 356 15.09 4.35 -1.70
N ASP A 357 16.40 4.10 -1.88
CA ASP A 357 17.36 4.20 -0.78
C ASP A 357 17.46 5.62 -0.19
N THR A 358 17.04 6.63 -0.97
CA THR A 358 16.86 8.02 -0.53
C THR A 358 15.62 8.63 -1.18
N GLY A 359 14.98 9.60 -0.52
CA GLY A 359 13.84 10.33 -1.08
C GLY A 359 12.58 9.49 -1.27
N ALA A 360 12.35 8.51 -0.38
CA ALA A 360 11.15 7.67 -0.41
C ALA A 360 9.84 8.49 -0.31
N ASP A 361 8.83 8.08 -1.08
CA ASP A 361 7.50 8.68 -0.99
C ASP A 361 6.79 8.26 0.31
N TRP A 362 6.03 9.18 0.90
CA TRP A 362 5.31 8.98 2.16
C TRP A 362 4.26 7.85 2.09
N GLN A 363 3.75 7.51 0.90
CA GLN A 363 2.82 6.38 0.74
C GLN A 363 3.53 5.07 1.04
N ASN A 364 4.75 4.91 0.53
CA ASN A 364 5.54 3.69 0.73
C ASN A 364 6.02 3.57 2.18
N THR A 365 6.50 4.67 2.78
CA THR A 365 6.94 4.64 4.18
C THR A 365 5.77 4.52 5.16
N GLY A 366 4.61 5.10 4.85
CA GLY A 366 3.39 4.90 5.63
C GLY A 366 2.90 3.46 5.58
N GLN A 367 2.93 2.83 4.41
CA GLN A 367 2.60 1.41 4.25
C GLN A 367 3.58 0.51 5.01
N ASP A 368 4.87 0.84 5.02
CA ASP A 368 5.86 0.10 5.80
C ASP A 368 5.56 0.12 7.31
N ILE A 369 5.16 1.27 7.86
CA ILE A 369 4.72 1.34 9.26
C ILE A 369 3.46 0.50 9.52
N MET A 370 2.53 0.43 8.56
CA MET A 370 1.39 -0.48 8.65
C MET A 370 1.85 -1.94 8.67
N MET A 371 2.80 -2.34 7.81
CA MET A 371 3.37 -3.69 7.80
C MET A 371 4.04 -4.03 9.13
N LEU A 372 4.86 -3.12 9.65
CA LEU A 372 5.56 -3.27 10.93
C LEU A 372 4.58 -3.49 12.09
N THR A 373 3.50 -2.70 12.13
CA THR A 373 2.55 -2.73 13.25
C THR A 373 1.52 -3.85 13.16
N LEU A 374 1.09 -4.23 11.95
CA LEU A 374 0.03 -5.22 11.77
C LEU A 374 0.55 -6.65 11.62
N VAL A 375 1.68 -6.84 10.95
CA VAL A 375 2.18 -8.18 10.58
C VAL A 375 3.65 -8.42 10.93
N SER A 376 4.32 -7.50 11.63
CA SER A 376 5.76 -7.62 11.98
C SER A 376 6.66 -7.93 10.78
N SER A 377 6.33 -7.32 9.65
CA SER A 377 7.12 -7.41 8.44
C SER A 377 7.45 -6.01 7.91
N LYS A 378 8.18 -5.94 6.80
CA LYS A 378 8.70 -4.70 6.24
C LYS A 378 8.58 -4.63 4.72
N LYS A 379 8.47 -3.41 4.21
CA LYS A 379 8.81 -3.06 2.83
C LYS A 379 10.31 -2.83 2.78
N ARG A 380 10.97 -3.41 1.77
CA ARG A 380 12.43 -3.36 1.63
C ARG A 380 12.86 -2.23 0.71
N THR A 381 13.98 -1.62 1.05
CA THR A 381 14.73 -0.73 0.17
C THR A 381 15.35 -1.49 -1.00
N ARG A 382 15.77 -0.77 -2.05
CA ARG A 382 16.48 -1.39 -3.19
C ARG A 382 17.76 -2.09 -2.75
N LEU A 383 18.49 -1.50 -1.82
CA LEU A 383 19.70 -2.11 -1.26
C LEU A 383 19.40 -3.37 -0.44
N GLU A 384 18.34 -3.36 0.37
CA GLU A 384 17.90 -4.53 1.13
C GLU A 384 17.43 -5.67 0.21
N TRP A 385 16.68 -5.35 -0.84
CA TRP A 385 16.28 -6.34 -1.85
C TRP A 385 17.49 -6.98 -2.51
N LYS A 386 18.45 -6.19 -2.99
CA LYS A 386 19.70 -6.70 -3.55
C LYS A 386 20.44 -7.59 -2.56
N THR A 387 20.61 -7.14 -1.31
CA THR A 387 21.29 -7.90 -0.27
C THR A 387 20.61 -9.25 0.01
N LEU A 388 19.28 -9.27 0.09
CA LEU A 388 18.50 -10.49 0.31
C LEU A 388 18.63 -11.47 -0.86
N LEU A 389 18.52 -10.97 -2.10
CA LEU A 389 18.59 -11.79 -3.31
C LEU A 389 20.01 -12.31 -3.56
N ASP A 390 21.03 -11.49 -3.35
CA ASP A 390 22.44 -11.87 -3.46
C ASP A 390 22.78 -13.03 -2.51
N LYS A 391 22.29 -12.99 -1.27
CA LYS A 391 22.45 -14.10 -0.30
C LYS A 391 21.80 -15.40 -0.75
N ALA A 392 20.74 -15.33 -1.55
CA ALA A 392 20.07 -16.50 -2.11
C ALA A 392 20.77 -17.05 -3.37
N GLY A 393 21.92 -16.49 -3.78
CA GLY A 393 22.64 -16.90 -4.98
C GLY A 393 22.03 -16.35 -6.27
N LEU A 394 21.36 -15.20 -6.19
CA LEU A 394 20.77 -14.51 -7.33
C LEU A 394 21.52 -13.22 -7.63
N THR A 395 21.69 -12.90 -8.90
CA THR A 395 22.13 -11.58 -9.36
C THR A 395 20.92 -10.76 -9.81
N VAL A 396 20.74 -9.57 -9.24
CA VAL A 396 19.71 -8.62 -9.69
C VAL A 396 20.15 -7.98 -11.01
N LEU A 397 19.46 -8.30 -12.10
CA LEU A 397 19.71 -7.74 -13.42
C LEU A 397 19.19 -6.31 -13.53
N LYS A 398 17.94 -6.10 -13.12
CA LYS A 398 17.28 -4.79 -13.17
C LYS A 398 16.09 -4.74 -12.22
N ILE A 399 15.85 -3.56 -11.66
CA ILE A 399 14.58 -3.21 -11.01
C ILE A 399 13.82 -2.34 -11.99
N HIS A 400 12.68 -2.83 -12.48
CA HIS A 400 11.84 -2.12 -13.44
C HIS A 400 10.78 -1.33 -12.68
N ASP A 401 10.66 -0.03 -12.99
CA ASP A 401 9.80 0.93 -12.31
C ASP A 401 9.05 1.77 -13.32
N VAL A 402 7.81 2.15 -12.99
CA VAL A 402 6.96 3.00 -13.86
C VAL A 402 6.38 4.22 -13.15
N GLY A 403 6.61 4.38 -11.85
CA GLY A 403 6.18 5.55 -11.10
C GLY A 403 6.33 5.38 -9.59
N ASN A 404 6.17 6.49 -8.86
CA ASN A 404 6.14 6.47 -7.40
C ASN A 404 4.85 5.82 -6.88
N GLY A 405 4.96 5.06 -5.79
CA GLY A 405 3.81 4.40 -5.17
C GLY A 405 3.23 3.22 -5.97
N VAL A 406 3.94 2.77 -7.00
CA VAL A 406 3.66 1.55 -7.77
C VAL A 406 4.70 0.50 -7.37
N GLU A 407 4.30 -0.77 -7.36
CA GLU A 407 5.25 -1.88 -7.21
C GLU A 407 6.27 -1.90 -8.34
N SER A 408 7.43 -2.50 -8.05
CA SER A 408 8.53 -2.65 -8.98
C SER A 408 8.68 -4.14 -9.31
N LEU A 409 9.13 -4.44 -10.53
CA LEU A 409 9.51 -5.80 -10.89
C LEU A 409 11.02 -5.94 -10.80
N ILE A 410 11.49 -6.73 -9.83
CA ILE A 410 12.90 -7.08 -9.68
C ILE A 410 13.15 -8.32 -10.53
N GLU A 411 13.98 -8.16 -11.55
CA GLU A 411 14.40 -9.23 -12.43
C GLU A 411 15.74 -9.79 -11.97
N CYS A 412 15.79 -11.10 -11.73
CA CYS A 412 16.98 -11.79 -11.25
C CYS A 412 17.30 -13.03 -12.09
N GLU A 413 18.57 -13.42 -12.06
CA GLU A 413 19.05 -14.72 -12.54
C GLU A 413 19.95 -15.38 -11.50
N LEU A 414 20.26 -16.67 -11.67
CA LEU A 414 21.26 -17.34 -10.84
C LEU A 414 22.64 -16.70 -11.05
N ALA A 415 23.35 -16.46 -9.95
CA ALA A 415 24.68 -15.84 -9.91
C ALA A 415 25.80 -16.72 -10.49
#